data_AF-A0A2J6RCF7-F1
#
_entry.id   AF-A0A2J6RCF7-F1
#
_cell.length_a   1.000
_cell.length_b   1.000
_cell.length_c   1.000
_cell.angle_alpha   90.00
_cell.angle_beta   90.00
_cell.angle_gamma   90.00
#
_symmetry.space_group_name_H-M   'P 1'
#
loop_
_entity.id
_entity.type
_entity.pdbx_description
1 polymer ?
#
loop_
_entity_poly.entity_id
_entity_poly.type
_entity_poly.pdbx_seq_one_letter_code
_entity_poly.pdbx_strand_id
1 'polypeptide(L)'
;MQDIVSGDYLKATKDLRQASQYVPQLQNEGWRLCLLEMLRTYLASLPREQALQELGSSDSPKPFMNCFKGALSLYPTEYEAESRIWLHVYARGLQHPEYLKPDLYALLDEFICAGVRISRPAYIYALRSLVLPGARGGTGIKSLGAATKILQAMYDQGMDILTEDILVELQEAASANPAQVTSPYQVYAHPDDTHDLPSLRMTPVQRRLHVLMKTMDLPPFSDESRIRLMNSHARNEYWLEFWDIFRMAPRQGQPNSATMYAFMFGTVAQTGHQKACMNVLRTWAPEMEREQPPVAYEGDVAEAIKACLKVADPYIEQAVVDSPNAKGEWLALWQKCRWTEGQNDPFLYE
;
A
#
# COMPACT_ATOMS: atom_id res chain seq x y z
N MET A 1 -1.55 -1.45 -34.63
CA MET A 1 -2.21 -2.03 -33.43
C MET A 1 -3.13 -3.17 -33.83
N GLN A 2 -3.93 -3.04 -34.89
CA GLN A 2 -4.79 -4.11 -35.41
C GLN A 2 -4.04 -5.43 -35.68
N ASP A 3 -2.84 -5.38 -36.27
CA ASP A 3 -2.06 -6.61 -36.56
C ASP A 3 -1.58 -7.34 -35.29
N ILE A 4 -1.34 -6.62 -34.19
CA ILE A 4 -1.01 -7.22 -32.89
C ILE A 4 -2.25 -7.89 -32.28
N VAL A 5 -3.40 -7.21 -32.35
CA VAL A 5 -4.68 -7.76 -31.85
C VAL A 5 -5.10 -9.01 -32.63
N SER A 6 -4.80 -9.08 -33.93
CA SER A 6 -5.06 -10.26 -34.75
C SER A 6 -4.00 -11.36 -34.62
N GLY A 7 -2.96 -11.17 -33.79
CA GLY A 7 -1.88 -12.13 -33.60
C GLY A 7 -0.87 -12.22 -34.76
N ASP A 8 -0.90 -11.28 -35.72
CA ASP A 8 0.05 -11.20 -36.83
C ASP A 8 1.27 -10.35 -36.46
N TYR A 9 2.02 -10.85 -35.49
CA TYR A 9 3.20 -10.20 -34.93
C TYR A 9 4.32 -10.00 -35.97
N LEU A 10 4.43 -10.90 -36.95
CA LEU A 10 5.43 -10.81 -38.02
C LEU A 10 5.13 -9.64 -38.95
N LYS A 11 3.87 -9.47 -39.34
CA LYS A 11 3.44 -8.32 -40.14
C LYS A 11 3.61 -7.02 -39.37
N ALA A 12 3.16 -6.97 -38.11
CA ALA A 12 3.35 -5.80 -37.26
C ALA A 12 4.83 -5.36 -37.16
N THR A 13 5.74 -6.33 -37.01
CA THR A 13 7.19 -6.09 -36.96
C THR A 13 7.71 -5.54 -38.29
N LYS A 14 7.29 -6.13 -39.43
CA LYS A 14 7.71 -5.67 -40.76
C LYS A 14 7.20 -4.26 -41.07
N ASP A 15 5.96 -3.98 -40.74
CA ASP A 15 5.31 -2.68 -41.01
C ASP A 15 5.99 -1.56 -40.21
N LEU A 16 6.29 -1.79 -38.92
CA LEU A 16 7.04 -0.84 -38.09
C LEU A 16 8.47 -0.63 -38.61
N ARG A 17 9.13 -1.71 -39.04
CA ARG A 17 10.48 -1.61 -39.61
C ARG A 17 10.48 -0.85 -40.94
N GLN A 18 9.47 -1.02 -41.78
CA GLN A 18 9.33 -0.24 -43.01
C GLN A 18 9.01 1.22 -42.71
N ALA A 19 8.11 1.49 -41.76
CA ALA A 19 7.78 2.84 -41.32
C ALA A 19 8.99 3.59 -40.72
N SER A 20 9.95 2.87 -40.12
CA SER A 20 11.20 3.46 -39.61
C SER A 20 12.03 4.19 -40.66
N GLN A 21 11.86 3.89 -41.95
CA GLN A 21 12.54 4.59 -43.02
C GLN A 21 12.05 6.05 -43.18
N TYR A 22 10.80 6.32 -42.79
CA TYR A 22 10.13 7.60 -43.05
C TYR A 22 9.78 8.37 -41.77
N VAL A 23 9.67 7.67 -40.63
CA VAL A 23 9.27 8.26 -39.34
C VAL A 23 10.51 8.42 -38.44
N PRO A 24 10.95 9.65 -38.13
CA PRO A 24 12.17 9.89 -37.34
C PRO A 24 12.18 9.20 -35.97
N GLN A 25 11.02 9.11 -35.30
CA GLN A 25 10.88 8.48 -33.99
C GLN A 25 11.09 6.95 -34.01
N LEU A 26 10.96 6.32 -35.18
CA LEU A 26 11.13 4.87 -35.35
C LEU A 26 12.53 4.50 -35.85
N GLN A 27 13.35 5.49 -36.23
CA GLN A 27 14.74 5.31 -36.63
C GLN A 27 15.62 4.89 -35.44
N ASN A 28 16.85 4.44 -35.72
CA ASN A 28 17.83 4.04 -34.69
C ASN A 28 17.26 3.03 -33.68
N GLU A 29 16.59 1.99 -34.17
CA GLU A 29 15.91 0.97 -33.36
C GLU A 29 14.69 1.47 -32.54
N GLY A 30 14.24 2.72 -32.73
CA GLY A 30 13.03 3.25 -32.11
C GLY A 30 11.75 2.46 -32.44
N TRP A 31 11.73 1.78 -33.60
CA TRP A 31 10.67 0.84 -33.96
C TRP A 31 10.53 -0.34 -32.98
N ARG A 32 11.63 -0.79 -32.35
CA ARG A 32 11.58 -1.84 -31.32
C ARG A 32 10.89 -1.35 -30.05
N LEU A 33 11.20 -0.12 -29.62
CA LEU A 33 10.58 0.49 -28.45
C LEU A 33 9.07 0.69 -28.67
N CYS A 34 8.69 1.17 -29.86
CA CYS A 34 7.28 1.28 -30.25
C CYS A 34 6.58 -0.08 -30.25
N LEU A 35 7.22 -1.12 -30.81
CA LEU A 35 6.68 -2.48 -30.80
C LEU A 35 6.49 -3.01 -29.36
N LEU A 36 7.47 -2.81 -28.49
CA LEU A 36 7.38 -3.20 -27.07
C LEU A 36 6.22 -2.49 -26.36
N GLU A 37 6.06 -1.17 -26.56
CA GLU A 37 4.93 -0.42 -25.97
C GLU A 37 3.57 -0.96 -26.45
N MET A 38 3.46 -1.26 -27.76
CA MET A 38 2.25 -1.83 -28.32
C MET A 38 1.95 -3.23 -27.77
N LEU A 39 2.98 -4.07 -27.59
CA LEU A 39 2.83 -5.41 -26.99
C LEU A 39 2.44 -5.33 -25.51
N ARG A 40 3.03 -4.39 -24.75
CA ARG A 40 2.67 -4.14 -23.34
C ARG A 40 1.22 -3.71 -23.22
N THR A 41 0.81 -2.72 -24.02
CA THR A 41 -0.57 -2.20 -24.05
C THR A 41 -1.56 -3.29 -24.43
N TYR A 42 -1.23 -4.09 -25.45
CA TYR A 42 -2.08 -5.21 -25.87
C TYR A 42 -2.25 -6.23 -24.76
N LEU A 43 -1.16 -6.76 -24.20
CA LEU A 43 -1.23 -7.78 -23.15
C LEU A 43 -1.99 -7.27 -21.91
N ALA A 44 -1.76 -6.01 -21.51
CA ALA A 44 -2.46 -5.38 -20.39
C ALA A 44 -3.97 -5.20 -20.62
N SER A 45 -4.40 -5.09 -21.88
CA SER A 45 -5.82 -4.93 -22.25
C SER A 45 -6.60 -6.25 -22.25
N LEU A 46 -5.91 -7.40 -22.22
CA LEU A 46 -6.55 -8.71 -22.29
C LEU A 46 -7.15 -9.15 -20.95
N PRO A 47 -8.25 -9.93 -20.96
CA PRO A 47 -8.70 -10.67 -19.80
C PRO A 47 -7.61 -11.63 -19.29
N ARG A 48 -7.62 -11.89 -17.98
CA ARG A 48 -6.61 -12.72 -17.28
C ARG A 48 -6.28 -14.02 -18.00
N GLU A 49 -7.28 -14.79 -18.43
CA GLU A 49 -7.08 -16.09 -19.07
C GLU A 49 -6.40 -15.97 -20.44
N GLN A 50 -6.77 -14.97 -21.24
CA GLN A 50 -6.17 -14.71 -22.54
C GLN A 50 -4.73 -14.20 -22.39
N ALA A 51 -4.49 -13.32 -21.42
CA ALA A 51 -3.13 -12.86 -21.11
C ALA A 51 -2.21 -14.03 -20.70
N LEU A 52 -2.70 -14.98 -19.89
CA LEU A 52 -1.97 -16.21 -19.56
C LEU A 52 -1.72 -17.08 -20.81
N GLN A 53 -2.68 -17.17 -21.73
CA GLN A 53 -2.52 -17.92 -22.97
C GLN A 53 -1.46 -17.30 -23.90
N GLU A 54 -1.39 -15.98 -24.00
CA GLU A 54 -0.38 -15.25 -24.80
C GLU A 54 1.02 -15.35 -24.17
N LEU A 55 1.12 -15.37 -22.83
CA LEU A 55 2.38 -15.62 -22.13
C LEU A 55 2.91 -17.04 -22.36
N GLY A 56 2.01 -18.03 -22.47
CA GLY A 56 2.39 -19.43 -22.75
C GLY A 56 3.28 -20.05 -21.69
N SER A 57 3.87 -21.20 -21.99
CA SER A 57 4.89 -21.83 -21.13
C SER A 57 6.24 -21.86 -21.85
N SER A 58 7.32 -22.05 -21.09
CA SER A 58 8.67 -22.21 -21.61
C SER A 58 8.77 -23.38 -22.59
N ASP A 59 7.95 -24.42 -22.38
CA ASP A 59 7.84 -25.59 -23.26
C ASP A 59 6.93 -25.35 -24.49
N SER A 60 6.16 -24.27 -24.51
CA SER A 60 5.25 -23.92 -25.61
C SER A 60 5.31 -22.42 -25.91
N PRO A 61 6.40 -21.94 -26.53
CA PRO A 61 6.60 -20.53 -26.79
C PRO A 61 5.52 -19.99 -27.74
N LYS A 62 4.82 -18.97 -27.29
CA LYS A 62 3.74 -18.33 -28.04
C LYS A 62 4.28 -17.27 -29.00
N PRO A 63 3.56 -16.99 -30.11
CA PRO A 63 3.95 -15.95 -31.06
C PRO A 63 4.18 -14.58 -30.40
N PHE A 64 3.36 -14.21 -29.40
CA PHE A 64 3.55 -13.01 -28.59
C PHE A 64 4.92 -12.99 -27.92
N MET A 65 5.29 -14.04 -27.18
CA MET A 65 6.56 -14.11 -26.47
C MET A 65 7.77 -14.10 -27.42
N ASN A 66 7.65 -14.73 -28.60
CA ASN A 66 8.69 -14.69 -29.61
C ASN A 66 8.86 -13.27 -30.19
N CYS A 67 7.76 -12.56 -30.44
CA CYS A 67 7.78 -11.17 -30.89
C CYS A 67 8.37 -10.25 -29.82
N PHE A 68 7.94 -10.41 -28.56
CA PHE A 68 8.46 -9.65 -27.43
C PHE A 68 9.96 -9.84 -27.27
N LYS A 69 10.44 -11.10 -27.23
CA LYS A 69 11.88 -11.41 -27.11
C LYS A 69 12.67 -10.92 -28.33
N GLY A 70 12.11 -11.03 -29.53
CA GLY A 70 12.74 -10.56 -30.77
C GLY A 70 12.82 -9.03 -30.89
N ALA A 71 12.01 -8.30 -30.13
CA ALA A 71 12.08 -6.85 -30.04
C ALA A 71 13.14 -6.36 -29.04
N LEU A 72 13.72 -7.24 -28.21
CA LEU A 72 14.77 -6.88 -27.26
C LEU A 72 16.15 -6.91 -27.93
N SER A 73 16.96 -5.90 -27.63
CA SER A 73 18.36 -5.85 -28.03
C SER A 73 19.27 -6.73 -27.16
N LEU A 74 20.49 -7.01 -27.64
CA LEU A 74 21.53 -7.71 -26.87
C LEU A 74 22.04 -6.88 -25.68
N TYR A 75 22.03 -5.54 -25.80
CA TYR A 75 22.45 -4.60 -24.78
C TYR A 75 21.25 -3.71 -24.42
N PRO A 76 20.44 -4.12 -23.43
CA PRO A 76 19.16 -3.51 -23.17
C PRO A 76 19.29 -2.03 -22.80
N THR A 77 18.50 -1.21 -23.47
CA THR A 77 18.23 0.17 -23.08
C THR A 77 17.41 0.21 -21.78
N GLU A 78 17.33 1.38 -21.15
CA GLU A 78 16.49 1.61 -19.96
C GLU A 78 15.05 1.14 -20.19
N TYR A 79 14.43 1.54 -21.31
CA TYR A 79 13.06 1.14 -21.64
C TYR A 79 12.90 -0.37 -21.88
N GLU A 80 13.89 -1.04 -22.48
CA GLU A 80 13.86 -2.50 -22.66
C GLU A 80 13.99 -3.23 -21.33
N ALA A 81 14.86 -2.76 -20.42
CA ALA A 81 14.97 -3.30 -19.08
C ALA A 81 13.66 -3.12 -18.29
N GLU A 82 13.05 -1.94 -18.36
CA GLU A 82 11.74 -1.68 -17.76
C GLU A 82 10.66 -2.58 -18.33
N SER A 83 10.65 -2.80 -19.65
CA SER A 83 9.68 -3.68 -20.30
C SER A 83 9.83 -5.13 -19.83
N ARG A 84 11.07 -5.60 -19.65
CA ARG A 84 11.36 -6.94 -19.08
C ARG A 84 10.92 -7.05 -17.62
N ILE A 85 11.21 -6.03 -16.79
CA ILE A 85 10.76 -5.98 -15.39
C ILE A 85 9.23 -5.97 -15.32
N TRP A 86 8.59 -5.12 -16.12
CA TRP A 86 7.14 -5.00 -16.19
C TRP A 86 6.50 -6.34 -16.56
N LEU A 87 6.98 -7.01 -17.62
CA LEU A 87 6.42 -8.28 -18.07
C LEU A 87 6.51 -9.33 -16.96
N HIS A 88 7.66 -9.39 -16.28
CA HIS A 88 7.90 -10.34 -15.21
C HIS A 88 6.95 -10.12 -14.02
N VAL A 89 6.81 -8.86 -13.59
CA VAL A 89 5.92 -8.51 -12.48
C VAL A 89 4.45 -8.66 -12.88
N TYR A 90 4.07 -8.33 -14.11
CA TYR A 90 2.71 -8.50 -14.63
C TYR A 90 2.31 -9.98 -14.67
N ALA A 91 3.16 -10.85 -15.24
CA ALA A 91 2.93 -12.29 -15.27
C ALA A 91 2.83 -12.90 -13.86
N ARG A 92 3.62 -12.40 -12.90
CA ARG A 92 3.49 -12.73 -11.47
C ARG A 92 2.14 -12.33 -10.89
N GLY A 93 1.65 -11.13 -11.23
CA GLY A 93 0.32 -10.65 -10.84
C GLY A 93 -0.80 -11.56 -11.36
N LEU A 94 -0.64 -12.14 -12.55
CA LEU A 94 -1.57 -13.13 -13.11
C LEU A 94 -1.44 -14.53 -12.46
N GLN A 95 -0.45 -14.74 -11.59
CA GLN A 95 -0.08 -16.00 -10.96
C GLN A 95 0.47 -17.03 -11.96
N HIS A 96 1.22 -16.58 -12.97
CA HIS A 96 1.85 -17.48 -13.93
C HIS A 96 2.90 -18.39 -13.25
N PRO A 97 2.90 -19.72 -13.50
CA PRO A 97 3.73 -20.68 -12.75
C PRO A 97 5.24 -20.51 -12.96
N GLU A 98 5.65 -20.01 -14.12
CA GLU A 98 7.08 -19.89 -14.49
C GLU A 98 7.74 -18.57 -14.08
N TYR A 99 6.97 -17.58 -13.62
CA TYR A 99 7.54 -16.28 -13.24
C TYR A 99 7.74 -16.22 -11.72
N LEU A 100 8.89 -16.67 -11.23
CA LEU A 100 9.15 -16.76 -9.79
C LEU A 100 9.88 -15.51 -9.26
N LYS A 101 9.95 -15.39 -7.93
CA LYS A 101 10.70 -14.30 -7.26
C LYS A 101 12.20 -14.37 -7.55
N PRO A 102 12.84 -15.56 -7.51
CA PRO A 102 14.27 -15.67 -7.81
C PRO A 102 14.61 -15.20 -9.22
N ASP A 103 13.74 -15.44 -10.19
CA ASP A 103 13.96 -15.05 -11.58
C ASP A 103 13.88 -13.54 -11.78
N LEU A 104 12.94 -12.87 -11.09
CA LEU A 104 12.88 -11.40 -11.07
C LEU A 104 14.15 -10.81 -10.45
N TYR A 105 14.63 -11.44 -9.39
CA TYR A 105 15.87 -11.00 -8.74
C TYR A 105 17.07 -11.19 -9.67
N ALA A 106 17.19 -12.35 -10.34
CA ALA A 106 18.26 -12.60 -11.31
C ALA A 106 18.22 -11.62 -12.48
N LEU A 107 17.03 -11.28 -12.96
CA LEU A 107 16.81 -10.28 -14.00
C LEU A 107 17.30 -8.89 -13.59
N LEU A 108 17.01 -8.47 -12.34
CA LEU A 108 17.49 -7.19 -11.82
C LEU A 108 19.01 -7.19 -11.62
N ASP A 109 19.57 -8.29 -11.12
CA ASP A 109 21.01 -8.48 -10.94
C ASP A 109 21.74 -8.38 -12.29
N GLU A 110 21.19 -8.98 -13.35
CA GLU A 110 21.68 -8.87 -14.74
C GLU A 110 21.79 -7.40 -15.17
N PHE A 111 20.71 -6.61 -14.98
CA PHE A 111 20.70 -5.20 -15.37
C PHE A 111 21.63 -4.33 -14.53
N ILE A 112 21.69 -4.57 -13.21
CA ILE A 112 22.59 -3.88 -12.30
C ILE A 112 24.04 -4.15 -12.69
N CYS A 113 24.40 -5.42 -12.95
CA CYS A 113 25.75 -5.81 -13.39
C CYS A 113 26.10 -5.24 -14.77
N ALA A 114 25.12 -5.13 -15.67
CA ALA A 114 25.29 -4.52 -16.99
C ALA A 114 25.35 -2.97 -16.94
N GLY A 115 25.15 -2.34 -15.77
CA GLY A 115 25.16 -0.88 -15.63
C GLY A 115 23.97 -0.19 -16.29
N VAL A 116 22.86 -0.92 -16.51
CA VAL A 116 21.66 -0.38 -17.13
C VAL A 116 20.93 0.51 -16.13
N ARG A 117 20.58 1.73 -16.54
CA ARG A 117 19.72 2.61 -15.75
C ARG A 117 18.31 2.04 -15.73
N ILE A 118 17.73 1.97 -14.54
CA ILE A 118 16.36 1.48 -14.33
C ILE A 118 15.62 2.62 -13.64
N SER A 119 14.46 3.03 -14.13
CA SER A 119 13.73 4.11 -13.49
C SER A 119 13.21 3.74 -12.09
N ARG A 120 12.99 4.77 -11.27
CA ARG A 120 12.41 4.62 -9.93
C ARG A 120 11.09 3.84 -9.95
N PRO A 121 10.10 4.12 -10.83
CA PRO A 121 8.87 3.34 -10.89
C PRO A 121 9.09 1.84 -11.11
N ALA A 122 10.05 1.46 -11.97
CA ALA A 122 10.36 0.06 -12.23
C ALA A 122 10.98 -0.63 -11.02
N TYR A 123 11.88 0.04 -10.30
CA TYR A 123 12.41 -0.46 -9.03
C TYR A 123 11.32 -0.64 -7.97
N ILE A 124 10.43 0.34 -7.80
CA ILE A 124 9.30 0.24 -6.86
C ILE A 124 8.39 -0.94 -7.24
N TYR A 125 8.10 -1.11 -8.53
CA TYR A 125 7.26 -2.21 -9.01
C TYR A 125 7.89 -3.58 -8.73
N ALA A 126 9.19 -3.70 -8.95
CA ALA A 126 9.96 -4.89 -8.59
C ALA A 126 10.00 -5.14 -7.08
N LEU A 127 10.26 -4.10 -6.28
CA LEU A 127 10.28 -4.16 -4.82
C LEU A 127 8.95 -4.70 -4.31
N ARG A 128 7.82 -4.11 -4.73
CA ARG A 128 6.47 -4.59 -4.40
C ARG A 128 6.29 -6.07 -4.74
N SER A 129 6.69 -6.50 -5.93
CA SER A 129 6.55 -7.90 -6.37
C SER A 129 7.39 -8.90 -5.56
N LEU A 130 8.55 -8.46 -5.07
CA LEU A 130 9.48 -9.28 -4.30
C LEU A 130 9.11 -9.33 -2.82
N VAL A 131 8.70 -8.19 -2.25
CA VAL A 131 8.39 -8.09 -0.83
C VAL A 131 6.94 -8.46 -0.54
N LEU A 132 5.95 -8.26 -1.43
CA LEU A 132 4.58 -8.73 -1.13
C LEU A 132 4.50 -10.28 -1.16
N PRO A 133 3.74 -10.90 -0.24
CA PRO A 133 3.49 -12.34 -0.25
C PRO A 133 2.78 -12.70 -1.56
N GLY A 134 3.37 -13.61 -2.34
CA GLY A 134 2.67 -14.18 -3.49
C GLY A 134 1.67 -15.24 -3.03
N ALA A 135 0.71 -15.60 -3.88
CA ALA A 135 -0.22 -16.72 -3.64
C ALA A 135 0.47 -18.07 -3.32
N ARG A 136 1.78 -18.17 -3.56
CA ARG A 136 2.62 -19.35 -3.31
C ARG A 136 3.95 -18.97 -2.64
N GLY A 137 3.90 -18.47 -1.42
CA GLY A 137 5.08 -18.39 -0.55
C GLY A 137 5.12 -17.14 0.33
N GLY A 138 5.33 -17.37 1.63
CA GLY A 138 5.60 -16.31 2.59
C GLY A 138 6.86 -15.50 2.22
N THR A 139 6.96 -14.30 2.75
CA THR A 139 8.15 -13.44 2.67
C THR A 139 9.29 -14.03 3.48
N GLY A 140 10.11 -14.85 2.84
CA GLY A 140 11.32 -15.40 3.45
C GLY A 140 12.43 -14.36 3.59
N ILE A 141 13.42 -14.63 4.45
CA ILE A 141 14.63 -13.81 4.65
C ILE A 141 15.33 -13.46 3.32
N LYS A 142 15.27 -14.36 2.32
CA LYS A 142 15.80 -14.14 0.97
C LYS A 142 15.11 -12.99 0.22
N SER A 143 13.81 -12.78 0.43
CA SER A 143 13.07 -11.66 -0.17
C SER A 143 13.50 -10.31 0.40
N LEU A 144 13.84 -10.25 1.69
CA LEU A 144 14.36 -9.03 2.32
C LEU A 144 15.79 -8.72 1.87
N GLY A 145 16.63 -9.75 1.69
CA GLY A 145 17.96 -9.60 1.10
C GLY A 145 17.90 -9.04 -0.32
N ALA A 146 16.99 -9.54 -1.16
CA ALA A 146 16.75 -9.00 -2.50
C ALA A 146 16.28 -7.54 -2.47
N ALA A 147 15.35 -7.20 -1.58
CA ALA A 147 14.89 -5.82 -1.39
C ALA A 147 16.04 -4.88 -1.02
N THR A 148 16.93 -5.32 -0.12
CA THR A 148 18.10 -4.51 0.30
C THR A 148 19.03 -4.21 -0.88
N LYS A 149 19.28 -5.19 -1.77
CA LYS A 149 20.10 -4.95 -2.96
C LYS A 149 19.46 -4.01 -3.97
N ILE A 150 18.13 -4.06 -4.11
CA ILE A 150 17.39 -3.10 -4.94
C ILE A 150 17.53 -1.68 -4.38
N LEU A 151 17.35 -1.51 -3.06
CA LEU A 151 17.53 -0.21 -2.42
C LEU A 151 18.97 0.29 -2.57
N GLN A 152 19.97 -0.58 -2.46
CA GLN A 152 21.37 -0.23 -2.72
C GLN A 152 21.56 0.25 -4.17
N ALA A 153 21.03 -0.49 -5.15
CA ALA A 153 21.13 -0.11 -6.55
C ALA A 153 20.42 1.22 -6.86
N MET A 154 19.24 1.46 -6.26
CA MET A 154 18.55 2.75 -6.34
C MET A 154 19.42 3.89 -5.79
N TYR A 155 20.02 3.69 -4.62
CA TYR A 155 20.92 4.66 -4.00
C TYR A 155 22.16 4.92 -4.84
N ASP A 156 22.79 3.87 -5.38
CA ASP A 156 23.97 3.97 -6.25
C ASP A 156 23.66 4.72 -7.56
N GLN A 157 22.41 4.68 -8.02
CA GLN A 157 21.91 5.47 -9.15
C GLN A 157 21.45 6.90 -8.76
N GLY A 158 21.67 7.31 -7.51
CA GLY A 158 21.35 8.65 -7.01
C GLY A 158 19.87 8.88 -6.70
N MET A 159 19.09 7.82 -6.51
CA MET A 159 17.67 7.94 -6.13
C MET A 159 17.52 8.10 -4.62
N ASP A 160 16.53 8.89 -4.21
CA ASP A 160 16.11 8.91 -2.82
C ASP A 160 15.34 7.62 -2.48
N ILE A 161 15.85 6.91 -1.49
CA ILE A 161 15.31 5.64 -1.00
C ILE A 161 14.56 5.79 0.33
N LEU A 162 14.66 6.95 0.98
CA LEU A 162 14.07 7.21 2.30
C LEU A 162 12.76 7.99 2.14
N THR A 163 11.94 7.56 1.19
CA THR A 163 10.67 8.18 0.86
C THR A 163 9.51 7.43 1.52
N GLU A 164 8.42 8.14 1.77
CA GLU A 164 7.18 7.61 2.37
C GLU A 164 6.70 6.32 1.69
N ASP A 165 6.60 6.33 0.36
CA ASP A 165 6.13 5.17 -0.42
C ASP A 165 7.01 3.93 -0.24
N ILE A 166 8.33 4.06 -0.23
CA ILE A 166 9.24 2.91 -0.03
C ILE A 166 9.09 2.36 1.39
N LEU A 167 9.07 3.24 2.38
CA LEU A 167 9.00 2.88 3.79
C LEU A 167 7.69 2.14 4.11
N VAL A 168 6.56 2.66 3.63
CA VAL A 168 5.24 2.04 3.80
C VAL A 168 5.21 0.64 3.18
N GLU A 169 5.68 0.50 1.94
CA GLU A 169 5.67 -0.78 1.22
C GLU A 169 6.57 -1.83 1.91
N LEU A 170 7.77 -1.44 2.34
CA LEU A 170 8.66 -2.33 3.08
C LEU A 170 8.05 -2.82 4.39
N GLN A 171 7.38 -1.93 5.13
CA GLN A 171 6.79 -2.27 6.42
C GLN A 171 5.56 -3.15 6.30
N GLU A 172 4.66 -2.87 5.37
CA GLU A 172 3.51 -3.73 5.09
C GLU A 172 3.95 -5.12 4.65
N ALA A 173 4.95 -5.17 3.78
CA ALA A 173 5.42 -6.41 3.22
C ALA A 173 6.26 -7.24 4.22
N ALA A 174 6.97 -6.58 5.13
CA ALA A 174 7.55 -7.24 6.32
C ALA A 174 6.47 -7.76 7.29
N SER A 175 5.29 -7.12 7.31
CA SER A 175 4.16 -7.48 8.17
C SER A 175 3.23 -8.56 7.61
N ALA A 176 3.42 -8.96 6.36
CA ALA A 176 2.71 -10.09 5.76
C ALA A 176 2.97 -11.43 6.46
N ASN A 177 4.08 -11.56 7.18
CA ASN A 177 4.42 -12.72 7.98
C ASN A 177 4.47 -12.29 9.46
N PRO A 178 3.34 -12.29 10.18
CA PRO A 178 3.35 -11.97 11.60
C PRO A 178 4.31 -12.91 12.35
N ALA A 179 4.95 -12.39 13.39
CA ALA A 179 5.72 -13.21 14.31
C ALA A 179 4.85 -14.37 14.81
N GLN A 180 5.30 -15.61 14.67
CA GLN A 180 4.65 -16.73 15.33
C GLN A 180 4.72 -16.49 16.84
N VAL A 181 3.56 -16.34 17.48
CA VAL A 181 3.42 -16.17 18.93
C VAL A 181 3.93 -17.44 19.59
N THR A 182 5.23 -17.45 19.87
CA THR A 182 5.94 -18.61 20.46
C THR A 182 6.07 -18.46 21.96
N SER A 183 5.67 -17.31 22.53
CA SER A 183 5.80 -17.06 23.96
C SER A 183 4.75 -16.08 24.52
N PRO A 184 4.10 -16.42 25.65
CA PRO A 184 3.15 -15.53 26.34
C PRO A 184 3.79 -14.25 26.92
N TYR A 185 5.12 -14.11 26.88
CA TYR A 185 5.85 -12.91 27.33
C TYR A 185 5.96 -11.79 26.26
N GLN A 186 5.24 -11.90 25.14
CA GLN A 186 5.33 -10.96 24.01
C GLN A 186 4.17 -9.95 23.93
N VAL A 187 3.25 -9.98 24.89
CA VAL A 187 2.08 -9.07 24.93
C VAL A 187 2.36 -7.91 25.89
N TYR A 188 2.23 -6.68 25.40
CA TYR A 188 2.36 -5.45 26.16
C TYR A 188 1.04 -4.67 26.14
N ALA A 189 0.47 -4.38 27.30
CA ALA A 189 -0.70 -3.53 27.43
C ALA A 189 -0.43 -2.47 28.50
N HIS A 190 -0.58 -1.19 28.14
CA HIS A 190 -0.48 -0.09 29.09
C HIS A 190 -1.55 0.97 28.77
N PRO A 191 -2.26 1.52 29.78
CA PRO A 191 -3.31 2.51 29.55
C PRO A 191 -2.84 3.74 28.77
N ASP A 192 -1.61 4.19 29.01
CA ASP A 192 -1.10 5.43 28.40
C ASP A 192 -0.58 5.22 26.98
N ASP A 193 0.00 4.05 26.70
CA ASP A 193 0.66 3.79 25.43
C ASP A 193 -0.24 3.08 24.43
N THR A 194 -1.02 2.09 24.90
CA THR A 194 -1.88 1.24 24.07
C THR A 194 -3.37 1.37 24.38
N HIS A 195 -3.74 2.21 25.34
CA HIS A 195 -5.12 2.35 25.81
C HIS A 195 -5.74 1.01 26.26
N ASP A 196 -4.94 0.20 26.98
CA ASP A 196 -5.29 -1.15 27.44
C ASP A 196 -5.44 -2.22 26.33
N LEU A 197 -5.23 -1.90 25.06
CA LEU A 197 -5.19 -2.92 24.01
C LEU A 197 -3.91 -3.77 24.14
N PRO A 198 -4.02 -5.11 24.09
CA PRO A 198 -2.87 -6.00 24.15
C PRO A 198 -2.07 -5.92 22.85
N SER A 199 -0.85 -5.37 22.92
CA SER A 199 0.04 -5.22 21.77
C SER A 199 1.03 -6.37 21.68
N LEU A 200 1.09 -7.05 20.53
CA LEU A 200 2.17 -7.95 20.18
C LEU A 200 3.45 -7.17 19.84
N ARG A 201 4.59 -7.87 19.87
CA ARG A 201 5.88 -7.30 19.44
C ARG A 201 6.15 -7.56 17.96
N MET A 202 6.56 -6.51 17.26
CA MET A 202 7.15 -6.61 15.93
C MET A 202 8.40 -7.49 15.91
N THR A 203 8.64 -8.15 14.77
CA THR A 203 9.93 -8.79 14.48
C THR A 203 11.07 -7.75 14.46
N PRO A 204 12.34 -8.15 14.62
CA PRO A 204 13.46 -7.21 14.58
C PRO A 204 13.55 -6.39 13.29
N VAL A 205 13.09 -6.93 12.15
CA VAL A 205 13.08 -6.21 10.87
C VAL A 205 12.00 -5.13 10.86
N GLN A 206 10.75 -5.50 11.17
CA GLN A 206 9.63 -4.55 11.25
C GLN A 206 9.90 -3.44 12.27
N ARG A 207 10.48 -3.79 13.43
CA ARG A 207 10.82 -2.80 14.45
C ARG A 207 11.88 -1.80 13.97
N ARG A 208 12.91 -2.26 13.24
CA ARG A 208 13.93 -1.36 12.68
C ARG A 208 13.35 -0.40 11.65
N LEU A 209 12.48 -0.90 10.77
CA LEU A 209 11.76 -0.07 9.80
C LEU A 209 10.85 0.96 10.49
N HIS A 210 10.07 0.54 11.48
CA HIS A 210 9.21 1.44 12.27
C HIS A 210 10.01 2.52 13.00
N VAL A 211 11.13 2.15 13.64
CA VAL A 211 12.02 3.11 14.30
C VAL A 211 12.62 4.07 13.27
N LEU A 212 13.03 3.59 12.10
CA LEU A 212 13.54 4.45 11.03
C LEU A 212 12.52 5.52 10.63
N MET A 213 11.25 5.13 10.39
CA MET A 213 10.16 6.07 10.06
C MET A 213 9.95 7.15 11.13
N LYS A 214 10.15 6.80 12.41
CA LYS A 214 9.94 7.72 13.53
C LYS A 214 11.13 8.62 13.85
N THR A 215 12.34 8.14 13.61
CA THR A 215 13.58 8.79 14.07
C THR A 215 14.22 9.67 13.01
N MET A 216 13.92 9.40 11.74
CA MET A 216 14.31 10.27 10.68
C MET A 216 13.47 11.55 10.67
N ASP A 217 14.12 12.66 10.30
CA ASP A 217 13.47 13.94 10.05
C ASP A 217 12.76 13.92 8.70
N LEU A 218 11.75 13.06 8.59
CA LEU A 218 10.87 12.96 7.44
C LEU A 218 9.63 13.83 7.68
N PRO A 219 9.11 14.47 6.63
CA PRO A 219 7.76 15.03 6.68
C PRO A 219 6.77 13.97 7.18
N PRO A 220 5.70 14.38 7.87
CA PRO A 220 4.73 13.43 8.35
C PRO A 220 4.04 12.81 7.14
N PHE A 221 3.84 11.50 7.22
CA PHE A 221 3.26 10.76 6.10
C PHE A 221 1.84 11.24 5.83
N SER A 222 1.41 11.11 4.58
CA SER A 222 0.04 11.38 4.17
C SER A 222 -0.96 10.54 4.96
N ASP A 223 -2.20 11.02 5.08
CA ASP A 223 -3.29 10.29 5.74
C ASP A 223 -3.47 8.88 5.16
N GLU A 224 -3.38 8.74 3.84
CA GLU A 224 -3.51 7.46 3.14
C GLU A 224 -2.45 6.45 3.62
N SER A 225 -1.18 6.84 3.63
CA SER A 225 -0.09 5.99 4.09
C SER A 225 -0.16 5.67 5.58
N ARG A 226 -0.54 6.65 6.41
CA ARG A 226 -0.71 6.43 7.84
C ARG A 226 -1.86 5.47 8.13
N ILE A 227 -3.00 5.60 7.45
CA ILE A 227 -4.14 4.67 7.57
C ILE A 227 -3.73 3.27 7.13
N ARG A 228 -3.00 3.14 6.01
CA ARG A 228 -2.46 1.86 5.55
C ARG A 228 -1.58 1.18 6.60
N LEU A 229 -0.63 1.92 7.18
CA LEU A 229 0.24 1.44 8.25
C LEU A 229 -0.55 1.07 9.51
N MET A 230 -1.46 1.94 9.95
CA MET A 230 -2.32 1.69 11.11
C MET A 230 -3.19 0.44 10.90
N ASN A 231 -3.81 0.27 9.73
CA ASN A 231 -4.58 -0.92 9.39
C ASN A 231 -3.71 -2.18 9.47
N SER A 232 -2.50 -2.14 8.88
CA SER A 232 -1.54 -3.24 8.95
C SER A 232 -1.16 -3.58 10.39
N HIS A 233 -0.94 -2.57 11.24
CA HIS A 233 -0.60 -2.77 12.65
C HIS A 233 -1.76 -3.33 13.46
N ALA A 234 -2.97 -2.79 13.30
CA ALA A 234 -4.16 -3.28 13.98
C ALA A 234 -4.45 -4.75 13.64
N ARG A 235 -4.35 -5.13 12.35
CA ARG A 235 -4.54 -6.52 11.90
C ARG A 235 -3.53 -7.52 12.48
N ASN A 236 -2.35 -7.04 12.86
CA ASN A 236 -1.30 -7.84 13.48
C ASN A 236 -1.19 -7.61 15.00
N GLU A 237 -2.18 -6.92 15.60
CA GLU A 237 -2.22 -6.58 17.02
C GLU A 237 -0.99 -5.78 17.50
N TYR A 238 -0.34 -5.00 16.62
CA TYR A 238 0.77 -4.09 16.97
C TYR A 238 0.22 -2.74 17.44
N TRP A 239 -0.55 -2.74 18.52
CA TRP A 239 -1.25 -1.55 19.01
C TRP A 239 -0.32 -0.44 19.48
N LEU A 240 0.85 -0.76 20.04
CA LEU A 240 1.84 0.26 20.40
C LEU A 240 2.27 1.05 19.16
N GLU A 241 2.58 0.35 18.08
CA GLU A 241 2.99 0.95 16.82
C GLU A 241 1.83 1.61 16.07
N PHE A 242 0.61 1.09 16.18
CA PHE A 242 -0.60 1.76 15.71
C PHE A 242 -0.71 3.19 16.27
N TRP A 243 -0.56 3.34 17.58
CA TRP A 243 -0.65 4.65 18.23
C TRP A 243 0.55 5.54 17.93
N ASP A 244 1.72 4.97 17.68
CA ASP A 244 2.87 5.73 17.20
C ASP A 244 2.61 6.39 15.84
N ILE A 245 1.97 5.67 14.90
CA ILE A 245 1.62 6.21 13.58
C ILE A 245 0.51 7.27 13.71
N PHE A 246 -0.52 7.02 14.52
CA PHE A 246 -1.59 8.00 14.75
C PHE A 246 -1.07 9.32 15.35
N ARG A 247 -0.06 9.25 16.22
CA ARG A 247 0.57 10.42 16.84
C ARG A 247 1.66 11.05 15.97
N MET A 248 1.91 10.56 14.76
CA MET A 248 3.01 11.03 13.90
C MET A 248 2.87 12.52 13.55
N ALA A 249 1.72 12.96 13.02
CA ALA A 249 1.51 14.37 12.69
C ALA A 249 1.47 15.29 13.92
N PRO A 250 0.69 14.96 14.98
CA PRO A 250 0.65 15.81 16.18
C PRO A 250 2.03 16.03 16.83
N ARG A 251 2.92 15.03 16.81
CA ARG A 251 4.30 15.16 17.30
C ARG A 251 5.14 16.17 16.51
N GLN A 252 4.76 16.46 15.27
CA GLN A 252 5.38 17.45 14.39
C GLN A 252 4.57 18.76 14.32
N GLY A 253 3.61 18.95 15.24
CA GLY A 253 2.77 20.15 15.29
C GLY A 253 1.74 20.24 14.17
N GLN A 254 1.43 19.13 13.50
CA GLN A 254 0.37 19.07 12.47
C GLN A 254 -0.89 18.39 13.03
N PRO A 255 -2.09 18.87 12.68
CA PRO A 255 -3.34 18.29 13.17
C PRO A 255 -3.62 16.94 12.53
N ASN A 256 -4.38 16.09 13.24
CA ASN A 256 -5.01 14.94 12.60
C ASN A 256 -6.28 15.35 11.84
N SER A 257 -6.52 14.69 10.71
CA SER A 257 -7.73 14.92 9.91
C SER A 257 -8.94 14.19 10.48
N ALA A 258 -10.14 14.61 10.06
CA ALA A 258 -11.38 13.89 10.35
C ALA A 258 -11.31 12.40 9.95
N THR A 259 -10.76 12.10 8.77
CA THR A 259 -10.61 10.74 8.28
C THR A 259 -9.70 9.89 9.18
N MET A 260 -8.64 10.50 9.74
CA MET A 260 -7.75 9.82 10.69
C MET A 260 -8.47 9.47 12.01
N TYR A 261 -9.26 10.39 12.56
CA TYR A 261 -10.07 10.14 13.75
C TYR A 261 -11.15 9.08 13.52
N ALA A 262 -11.88 9.17 12.40
CA ALA A 262 -12.89 8.18 12.03
C ALA A 262 -12.29 6.79 11.92
N PHE A 263 -11.15 6.66 11.22
CA PHE A 263 -10.44 5.39 11.09
C PHE A 263 -9.99 4.85 12.46
N MET A 264 -9.42 5.71 13.32
CA MET A 264 -8.93 5.33 14.63
C MET A 264 -10.06 4.82 15.53
N PHE A 265 -11.14 5.60 15.72
CA PHE A 265 -12.27 5.18 16.56
C PHE A 265 -12.93 3.91 16.01
N GLY A 266 -13.16 3.85 14.70
CA GLY A 266 -13.76 2.67 14.06
C GLY A 266 -12.92 1.41 14.28
N THR A 267 -11.60 1.52 14.13
CA THR A 267 -10.66 0.39 14.32
C THR A 267 -10.64 -0.09 15.77
N VAL A 268 -10.66 0.83 16.75
CA VAL A 268 -10.72 0.46 18.18
C VAL A 268 -12.07 -0.18 18.51
N ALA A 269 -13.19 0.36 18.00
CA ALA A 269 -14.51 -0.23 18.20
C ALA A 269 -14.61 -1.67 17.70
N GLN A 270 -13.99 -1.97 16.56
CA GLN A 270 -13.95 -3.33 15.98
C GLN A 270 -13.27 -4.37 16.88
N THR A 271 -12.42 -3.96 17.82
CA THR A 271 -11.82 -4.87 18.79
C THR A 271 -12.81 -5.41 19.82
N GLY A 272 -13.96 -4.73 20.02
CA GLY A 272 -14.90 -5.03 21.09
C GLY A 272 -14.35 -4.80 22.51
N HIS A 273 -13.17 -4.19 22.64
CA HIS A 273 -12.50 -4.04 23.93
C HIS A 273 -13.04 -2.81 24.70
N GLN A 274 -14.03 -3.04 25.58
CA GLN A 274 -14.76 -2.01 26.33
C GLN A 274 -13.86 -0.94 26.98
N LYS A 275 -12.87 -1.38 27.76
CA LYS A 275 -11.97 -0.45 28.48
C LYS A 275 -11.15 0.42 27.51
N ALA A 276 -10.77 -0.13 26.35
CA ALA A 276 -10.02 0.62 25.35
C ALA A 276 -10.88 1.67 24.69
N CYS A 277 -12.13 1.33 24.30
CA CYS A 277 -13.08 2.30 23.79
C CYS A 277 -13.30 3.46 24.78
N MET A 278 -13.49 3.16 26.07
CA MET A 278 -13.64 4.20 27.09
C MET A 278 -12.42 5.13 27.18
N ASN A 279 -11.21 4.57 27.21
CA ASN A 279 -9.98 5.35 27.30
C ASN A 279 -9.75 6.21 26.05
N VAL A 280 -9.96 5.62 24.87
CA VAL A 280 -9.80 6.28 23.58
C VAL A 280 -10.80 7.43 23.44
N LEU A 281 -12.07 7.23 23.81
CA LEU A 281 -13.09 8.30 23.81
C LEU A 281 -12.71 9.44 24.76
N ARG A 282 -12.29 9.13 26.00
CA ARG A 282 -11.86 10.16 26.97
C ARG A 282 -10.62 10.93 26.54
N THR A 283 -9.69 10.25 25.87
CA THR A 283 -8.43 10.86 25.43
C THR A 283 -8.64 11.70 24.18
N TRP A 284 -9.26 11.14 23.15
CA TRP A 284 -9.18 11.70 21.81
C TRP A 284 -10.39 12.52 21.39
N ALA A 285 -11.59 12.32 21.96
CA ALA A 285 -12.74 13.16 21.62
C ALA A 285 -12.53 14.63 22.04
N PRO A 286 -12.00 14.94 23.24
CA PRO A 286 -11.67 16.33 23.60
C PRO A 286 -10.53 16.91 22.76
N GLU A 287 -9.54 16.11 22.39
CA GLU A 287 -8.40 16.57 21.56
C GLU A 287 -8.84 16.91 20.14
N MET A 288 -9.78 16.13 19.58
CA MET A 288 -10.40 16.37 18.27
C MET A 288 -11.05 17.77 18.18
N GLU A 289 -11.68 18.24 19.26
CA GLU A 289 -12.25 19.60 19.35
C GLU A 289 -11.17 20.70 19.43
N ARG A 290 -9.97 20.35 19.88
CA ARG A 290 -8.83 21.27 20.06
C ARG A 290 -7.91 21.34 18.86
N GLU A 291 -8.10 20.46 17.87
CA GLU A 291 -7.37 20.50 16.62
C GLU A 291 -7.53 21.85 15.92
N GLN A 292 -6.59 22.19 15.02
CA GLN A 292 -6.63 23.42 14.24
C GLN A 292 -6.59 23.09 12.74
N PRO A 293 -7.73 23.09 12.03
CA PRO A 293 -9.08 23.41 12.51
C PRO A 293 -9.72 22.29 13.37
N PRO A 294 -10.70 22.63 14.23
CA PRO A 294 -11.42 21.62 15.01
C PRO A 294 -12.09 20.60 14.11
N VAL A 295 -11.98 19.33 14.46
CA VAL A 295 -12.64 18.24 13.73
C VAL A 295 -14.06 18.09 14.27
N ALA A 296 -15.05 18.17 13.38
CA ALA A 296 -16.46 18.12 13.72
C ALA A 296 -16.96 16.70 14.02
N TYR A 297 -17.99 16.59 14.88
CA TYR A 297 -18.69 15.34 15.18
C TYR A 297 -19.73 15.02 14.10
N GLU A 298 -19.30 14.81 12.86
CA GLU A 298 -20.19 14.57 11.72
C GLU A 298 -19.69 13.45 10.82
N GLY A 299 -20.56 12.98 9.92
CA GLY A 299 -20.27 11.94 8.94
C GLY A 299 -19.59 10.71 9.55
N ASP A 300 -18.50 10.26 8.92
CA ASP A 300 -17.77 9.06 9.33
C ASP A 300 -17.18 9.17 10.75
N VAL A 301 -16.85 10.37 11.22
CA VAL A 301 -16.34 10.60 12.58
C VAL A 301 -17.43 10.30 13.60
N ALA A 302 -18.64 10.83 13.39
CA ALA A 302 -19.78 10.60 14.27
C ALA A 302 -20.12 9.10 14.35
N GLU A 303 -20.16 8.42 13.20
CA GLU A 303 -20.45 6.97 13.15
C GLU A 303 -19.40 6.14 13.87
N ALA A 304 -18.12 6.46 13.68
CA ALA A 304 -17.02 5.79 14.36
C ALA A 304 -17.06 6.00 15.89
N ILE A 305 -17.36 7.22 16.35
CA ILE A 305 -17.53 7.53 17.77
C ILE A 305 -18.74 6.79 18.36
N LYS A 306 -19.89 6.78 17.66
CA LYS A 306 -21.07 5.99 18.05
C LYS A 306 -20.72 4.51 18.17
N ALA A 307 -19.95 3.95 17.24
CA ALA A 307 -19.49 2.56 17.33
C ALA A 307 -18.64 2.29 18.57
N CYS A 308 -17.67 3.17 18.88
CA CYS A 308 -16.90 3.09 20.13
C CYS A 308 -17.79 3.20 21.38
N LEU A 309 -18.76 4.12 21.37
CA LEU A 309 -19.70 4.32 22.48
C LEU A 309 -20.55 3.08 22.76
N LYS A 310 -21.05 2.39 21.72
CA LYS A 310 -21.79 1.13 21.87
C LYS A 310 -20.96 0.02 22.52
N VAL A 311 -19.65 0.01 22.29
CA VAL A 311 -18.74 -0.94 22.92
C VAL A 311 -18.42 -0.53 24.36
N ALA A 312 -18.25 0.78 24.62
CA ALA A 312 -17.98 1.33 25.95
C ALA A 312 -19.19 1.18 26.89
N ASP A 313 -20.40 1.44 26.38
CA ASP A 313 -21.69 1.34 27.07
C ASP A 313 -22.74 0.72 26.12
N PRO A 314 -22.98 -0.61 26.21
CA PRO A 314 -23.94 -1.31 25.37
C PRO A 314 -25.39 -0.81 25.47
N TYR A 315 -25.74 -0.10 26.54
CA TYR A 315 -27.10 0.38 26.77
C TYR A 315 -27.28 1.85 26.39
N ILE A 316 -26.26 2.50 25.82
CA ILE A 316 -26.25 3.94 25.54
C ILE A 316 -27.43 4.36 24.64
N GLU A 317 -27.78 3.58 23.62
CA GLU A 317 -28.90 3.90 22.72
C GLU A 317 -30.24 3.93 23.48
N GLN A 318 -30.46 2.91 24.30
CA GLN A 318 -31.66 2.78 25.10
C GLN A 318 -31.74 3.90 26.14
N ALA A 319 -30.62 4.19 26.81
CA ALA A 319 -30.54 5.26 27.80
C ALA A 319 -30.85 6.65 27.21
N VAL A 320 -30.43 6.91 25.96
CA VAL A 320 -30.74 8.17 25.26
C VAL A 320 -32.23 8.27 24.90
N VAL A 321 -32.87 7.15 24.54
CA VAL A 321 -34.30 7.10 24.25
C VAL A 321 -35.12 7.28 25.52
N ASP A 322 -34.76 6.55 26.58
CA ASP A 322 -35.51 6.52 27.84
C ASP A 322 -35.33 7.79 28.66
N SER A 323 -34.19 8.49 28.50
CA SER A 323 -33.90 9.71 29.26
C SER A 323 -33.09 10.71 28.43
N PRO A 324 -33.73 11.46 27.52
CA PRO A 324 -33.07 12.41 26.62
C PRO A 324 -32.30 13.53 27.35
N ASN A 325 -32.66 13.84 28.60
CA ASN A 325 -32.04 14.86 29.43
C ASN A 325 -31.08 14.30 30.49
N ALA A 326 -30.80 13.00 30.47
CA ALA A 326 -29.88 12.38 31.44
C ALA A 326 -28.47 12.93 31.26
N LYS A 327 -27.81 13.20 32.39
CA LYS A 327 -26.46 13.75 32.45
C LYS A 327 -25.46 12.61 32.58
N GLY A 328 -24.54 12.50 31.63
CA GLY A 328 -23.43 11.55 31.64
C GLY A 328 -22.46 11.87 30.51
N GLU A 329 -21.17 11.59 30.71
CA GLU A 329 -20.13 11.90 29.72
C GLU A 329 -20.42 11.24 28.35
N TRP A 330 -20.88 9.98 28.35
CA TRP A 330 -21.21 9.23 27.15
C TRP A 330 -22.50 9.69 26.49
N LEU A 331 -23.52 10.05 27.27
CA LEU A 331 -24.77 10.58 26.76
C LEU A 331 -24.56 11.94 26.08
N ALA A 332 -23.74 12.81 26.68
CA ALA A 332 -23.38 14.09 26.10
C ALA A 332 -22.61 13.91 24.79
N LEU A 333 -21.65 12.98 24.74
CA LEU A 333 -20.89 12.69 23.52
C LEU A 333 -21.78 12.09 22.41
N TRP A 334 -22.69 11.19 22.78
CA TRP A 334 -23.68 10.63 21.87
C TRP A 334 -24.58 11.71 21.26
N GLN A 335 -25.05 12.65 22.07
CA GLN A 335 -25.88 13.77 21.63
C GLN A 335 -25.13 14.69 20.65
N LYS A 336 -23.84 14.97 20.88
CA LYS A 336 -23.00 15.73 19.94
C LYS A 336 -22.95 15.06 18.55
N CYS A 337 -22.90 13.72 18.51
CA CYS A 337 -22.91 12.94 17.27
C CYS A 337 -24.29 12.85 16.60
N ARG A 338 -25.38 13.18 17.31
CA ARG A 338 -26.76 13.19 16.78
C ARG A 338 -27.17 14.55 16.21
N TRP A 339 -26.69 15.64 16.78
CA TRP A 339 -27.11 17.00 16.41
C TRP A 339 -26.77 17.32 14.94
N THR A 340 -25.78 16.65 14.37
CA THR A 340 -25.25 16.91 13.02
C THR A 340 -25.97 16.17 11.89
N GLU A 341 -26.86 15.21 12.17
CA GLU A 341 -27.75 14.63 11.15
C GLU A 341 -28.84 15.61 10.66
N GLY A 342 -28.91 16.83 11.23
CA GLY A 342 -29.94 17.84 10.96
C GLY A 342 -29.46 19.20 10.43
N GLN A 343 -28.19 19.38 10.07
CA GLN A 343 -27.73 20.64 9.44
C GLN A 343 -27.42 20.47 7.95
N ASN A 344 -28.50 20.38 7.18
CA ASN A 344 -28.58 20.92 5.81
C ASN A 344 -29.99 21.49 5.61
N ASP A 345 -30.17 22.76 5.96
CA ASP A 345 -31.01 23.63 5.15
C ASP A 345 -30.45 25.07 5.18
N PRO A 346 -29.60 25.45 4.20
CA PRO A 346 -29.15 26.83 4.07
C PRO A 346 -30.19 27.75 3.39
N PHE A 347 -31.45 27.31 3.19
CA PHE A 347 -32.49 28.09 2.51
C PHE A 347 -33.75 28.37 3.34
N LEU A 348 -33.60 28.66 4.63
CA LEU A 348 -34.69 29.26 5.40
C LEU A 348 -34.21 30.45 6.23
N TYR A 349 -34.05 31.59 5.55
CA TYR A 349 -34.47 32.88 6.06
C TYR A 349 -35.17 33.64 4.92
N GLU A 350 -36.22 34.38 5.32
CA GLU A 350 -37.27 35.05 4.54
C GLU A 350 -36.87 35.77 3.25
#